data_AF-A0A6I0SKH0-F1
#
_entry.id   AF-A0A6I0SKH0-F1
#
_cell.length_a   1.000
_cell.length_b   1.000
_cell.length_c   1.000
_cell.angle_alpha   90.00
_cell.angle_beta   90.00
_cell.angle_gamma   90.00
#
_symmetry.space_group_name_H-M   'P 1'
#
loop_
_entity.id
_entity.type
_entity.pdbx_description
1 polymer ?
#
loop_
_entity_poly.entity_id
_entity_poly.type
_entity_poly.pdbx_seq_one_letter_code
_entity_poly.pdbx_strand_id
1 'polypeptide(L)'
;MRRILSYFVVMTCILGMLSCKMTPNQAKESEKDTLYQEVDIVPPSEELPKIISTVEYDYINSVKGHVEEEIIVGNFTGKGEDTLKIYAANHYYQIGDEHFDEDEKIHHSYIFSSNPHIPQLNLYYNILPSLVNEGDLDGNGTTEVGVLDTWMTSSCRMYRIYTLKNGRWVYLIEPIDTAENLRASGLELAEATGIKGKVKIRYSDYDAPLACCAKAAIKDTIVTASYLPIESLLKD
;
A
#
# COMPACT_ATOMS: atom_id res chain seq x y z
N MET A 1 -1.09 -21.06 -67.05
CA MET A 1 -2.53 -21.38 -67.07
C MET A 1 -2.72 -22.89 -66.86
N ARG A 2 -3.42 -23.28 -65.78
CA ARG A 2 -3.88 -24.62 -65.33
C ARG A 2 -3.37 -24.91 -63.92
N ARG A 3 -4.15 -25.38 -62.95
CA ARG A 3 -5.61 -25.42 -62.71
C ARG A 3 -5.74 -25.76 -61.21
N ILE A 4 -6.77 -25.23 -60.56
CA ILE A 4 -7.12 -25.36 -59.14
C ILE A 4 -7.79 -26.74 -58.88
N LEU A 5 -7.57 -27.33 -57.68
CA LEU A 5 -8.53 -27.87 -56.66
C LEU A 5 -7.82 -28.98 -55.83
N SER A 6 -7.49 -28.79 -54.55
CA SER A 6 -8.30 -28.95 -53.31
C SER A 6 -8.48 -30.40 -52.83
N TYR A 7 -7.95 -30.73 -51.64
CA TYR A 7 -8.67 -31.13 -50.40
C TYR A 7 -7.80 -31.95 -49.43
N PHE A 8 -8.18 -31.86 -48.15
CA PHE A 8 -7.73 -32.61 -46.95
C PHE A 8 -6.76 -31.91 -45.99
N VAL A 9 -7.40 -31.05 -45.17
CA VAL A 9 -7.23 -30.94 -43.72
C VAL A 9 -6.68 -32.23 -43.10
N VAL A 10 -5.48 -32.16 -42.53
CA VAL A 10 -5.06 -33.03 -41.42
C VAL A 10 -4.58 -32.13 -40.30
N MET A 11 -5.52 -31.91 -39.38
CA MET A 11 -5.30 -31.38 -38.05
C MET A 11 -4.53 -32.43 -37.25
N THR A 12 -3.28 -32.15 -36.89
CA THR A 12 -2.65 -32.80 -35.73
C THR A 12 -1.76 -31.79 -35.01
N CYS A 13 -2.27 -31.38 -33.84
CA CYS A 13 -1.62 -30.59 -32.81
C CYS A 13 -0.27 -31.20 -32.41
N ILE A 14 0.84 -30.53 -32.69
CA ILE A 14 2.12 -30.80 -32.01
C ILE A 14 2.82 -29.46 -31.76
N LEU A 15 2.83 -29.08 -30.48
CA LEU A 15 3.70 -28.11 -29.81
C LEU A 15 3.48 -26.60 -30.10
N GLY A 16 2.30 -26.12 -29.74
CA GLY A 16 2.18 -24.81 -29.09
C GLY A 16 2.63 -24.90 -27.63
N MET A 17 3.93 -25.07 -27.38
CA MET A 17 4.50 -24.71 -26.08
C MET A 17 4.86 -23.23 -26.16
N LEU A 18 3.83 -22.39 -26.05
CA LEU A 18 4.02 -21.03 -25.56
C LEU A 18 4.78 -21.16 -24.24
N SER A 19 6.03 -20.69 -24.26
CA SER A 19 6.78 -20.36 -23.07
C SER A 19 5.99 -19.32 -22.30
N CYS A 20 5.07 -19.77 -21.44
CA CYS A 20 4.51 -18.97 -20.36
C CYS A 20 5.64 -18.72 -19.38
N LYS A 21 6.51 -17.77 -19.71
CA LYS A 21 7.40 -17.16 -18.72
C LYS A 21 6.49 -16.29 -17.88
N MET A 22 6.05 -16.84 -16.75
CA MET A 22 5.72 -15.98 -15.60
C MET A 22 6.99 -15.18 -15.33
N THR A 23 7.03 -13.94 -15.78
CA THR A 23 7.93 -12.95 -15.22
C THR A 23 7.59 -12.85 -13.74
N PRO A 24 8.53 -13.16 -12.82
CA PRO A 24 8.35 -12.79 -11.42
C PRO A 24 8.06 -11.30 -11.41
N ASN A 25 6.95 -10.88 -10.80
CA ASN A 25 6.77 -9.48 -10.43
C ASN A 25 7.98 -9.15 -9.54
N GLN A 26 8.99 -8.48 -10.10
CA GLN A 26 9.96 -7.79 -9.27
C GLN A 26 9.16 -6.74 -8.53
N ALA A 27 8.96 -6.96 -7.23
CA ALA A 27 8.39 -5.94 -6.36
C ALA A 27 9.20 -4.65 -6.57
N LYS A 28 8.50 -3.53 -6.73
CA LYS A 28 9.15 -2.22 -6.71
C LYS A 28 9.50 -1.93 -5.25
N GLU A 29 10.63 -2.46 -4.80
CA GLU A 29 11.10 -2.23 -3.43
C GLU A 29 11.51 -0.76 -3.26
N SER A 30 11.15 -0.15 -2.13
CA SER A 30 11.55 1.23 -1.82
C SER A 30 13.01 1.30 -1.34
N GLU A 31 13.68 2.44 -1.49
CA GLU A 31 15.03 2.65 -0.94
C GLU A 31 15.04 2.53 0.59
N LYS A 32 13.95 2.90 1.28
CA LYS A 32 13.78 2.72 2.73
C LYS A 32 13.82 1.26 3.15
N ASP A 33 13.33 0.33 2.31
CA ASP A 33 13.34 -1.10 2.61
C ASP A 33 14.77 -1.68 2.63
N THR A 34 15.71 -1.06 1.93
CA THR A 34 17.14 -1.45 1.99
C THR A 34 17.85 -0.94 3.25
N LEU A 35 17.37 0.15 3.84
CA LEU A 35 17.94 0.76 5.05
C LEU A 35 17.62 -0.04 6.32
N TYR A 36 16.45 -0.68 6.40
CA TYR A 36 16.12 -1.57 7.52
C TYR A 36 16.98 -2.84 7.51
N GLN A 37 17.40 -3.32 6.34
CA GLN A 37 18.34 -4.44 6.22
C GLN A 37 19.77 -4.10 6.69
N GLU A 38 20.21 -2.84 6.62
CA GLU A 38 21.58 -2.46 7.02
C GLU A 38 21.74 -2.16 8.52
N VAL A 39 20.64 -2.03 9.28
CA VAL A 39 20.69 -1.93 10.75
C VAL A 39 20.78 -3.33 11.36
N ASP A 40 21.76 -4.11 10.92
CA ASP A 40 22.17 -5.34 11.61
C ASP A 40 22.70 -4.95 12.99
N ILE A 41 21.93 -5.30 14.02
CA ILE A 41 22.34 -5.22 15.42
C ILE A 41 23.56 -6.14 15.58
N VAL A 42 24.77 -5.57 15.60
CA VAL A 42 25.95 -6.29 16.11
C VAL A 42 25.74 -6.49 17.62
N PRO A 43 25.45 -7.70 18.12
CA PRO A 43 25.31 -7.89 19.56
C PRO A 43 26.71 -8.11 20.14
N PRO A 44 27.07 -7.49 21.28
CA PRO A 44 28.29 -7.83 21.98
C PRO A 44 28.12 -9.19 22.69
N SER A 45 29.01 -10.12 22.35
CA SER A 45 29.45 -11.31 23.11
C SER A 45 28.47 -12.47 23.39
N GLU A 46 28.84 -13.61 22.81
CA GLU A 46 28.91 -14.99 23.33
C GLU A 46 27.68 -15.70 23.95
N GLU A 47 27.18 -16.66 23.15
CA GLU A 47 26.55 -17.95 23.47
C GLU A 47 25.23 -18.03 24.26
N LEU A 48 24.13 -18.17 23.50
CA LEU A 48 22.93 -18.94 23.89
C LEU A 48 22.45 -19.81 22.70
N PRO A 49 21.86 -21.00 22.96
CA PRO A 49 21.60 -22.00 21.93
C PRO A 49 20.52 -21.58 20.94
N LYS A 50 20.78 -21.82 19.65
CA LYS A 50 19.89 -21.62 18.50
C LYS A 50 18.51 -22.27 18.71
N ILE A 51 17.55 -21.48 19.18
CA ILE A 51 16.16 -21.61 18.75
C ILE A 51 16.07 -20.78 17.47
N ILE A 52 16.06 -21.42 16.31
CA ILE A 52 15.81 -20.74 15.04
C ILE A 52 14.32 -20.37 15.03
N SER A 53 13.95 -19.21 15.57
CA SER A 53 12.69 -18.55 15.24
C SER A 53 12.94 -17.59 14.08
N THR A 54 12.83 -18.09 12.86
CA THR A 54 12.87 -17.34 11.60
C THR A 54 11.62 -16.47 11.43
N VAL A 55 11.48 -15.41 12.21
CA VAL A 55 10.50 -14.38 11.89
C VAL A 55 11.01 -13.01 12.36
N GLU A 56 11.94 -12.45 11.59
CA GLU A 56 12.31 -11.05 11.70
C GLU A 56 11.35 -10.30 10.78
N TYR A 57 10.39 -9.57 11.34
CA TYR A 57 9.48 -8.75 10.57
C TYR A 57 9.83 -7.27 10.76
N ASP A 58 10.37 -6.66 9.69
CA ASP A 58 10.82 -5.26 9.66
C ASP A 58 9.79 -4.29 9.07
N TYR A 59 8.59 -4.78 8.74
CA TYR A 59 7.54 -4.05 7.99
C TYR A 59 6.41 -3.58 8.90
N ILE A 60 6.75 -3.02 10.05
CA ILE A 60 5.76 -2.50 11.02
C ILE A 60 5.04 -1.24 10.51
N ASN A 61 5.76 -0.37 9.79
CA ASN A 61 5.29 0.93 9.31
C ASN A 61 5.60 1.16 7.81
N SER A 62 5.85 0.09 7.07
CA SER A 62 6.09 0.11 5.62
C SER A 62 5.49 -1.12 4.94
N VAL A 63 5.33 -1.04 3.62
CA VAL A 63 4.91 -2.14 2.75
C VAL A 63 5.98 -2.40 1.70
N LYS A 64 6.57 -3.60 1.72
CA LYS A 64 7.63 -4.00 0.79
C LYS A 64 7.26 -3.85 -0.69
N GLY A 65 5.97 -4.06 -1.00
CA GLY A 65 5.46 -3.97 -2.36
C GLY A 65 5.28 -2.55 -2.88
N HIS A 66 5.45 -1.53 -2.03
CA HIS A 66 5.20 -0.14 -2.36
C HIS A 66 6.48 0.68 -2.45
N VAL A 67 6.43 1.73 -3.26
CA VAL A 67 7.42 2.79 -3.24
C VAL A 67 6.89 3.90 -2.34
N GLU A 68 7.45 3.98 -1.13
CA GLU A 68 7.02 4.90 -0.08
C GLU A 68 7.91 6.15 -0.02
N GLU A 69 7.33 7.32 -0.28
CA GLU A 69 8.05 8.59 -0.42
C GLU A 69 7.47 9.70 0.47
N GLU A 70 8.29 10.70 0.84
CA GLU A 70 7.78 11.89 1.54
C GLU A 70 7.10 12.89 0.59
N ILE A 71 7.44 12.80 -0.70
CA ILE A 71 6.96 13.66 -1.77
C ILE A 71 6.59 12.77 -2.95
N ILE A 72 5.39 12.93 -3.47
CA ILE A 72 4.96 12.26 -4.70
C ILE A 72 4.47 13.26 -5.74
N VAL A 73 4.61 12.90 -7.01
CA VAL A 73 4.12 13.66 -8.16
C VAL A 73 3.04 12.83 -8.85
N GLY A 74 1.89 13.42 -9.15
CA GLY A 74 0.77 12.71 -9.77
C GLY A 74 -0.29 13.66 -10.33
N ASN A 75 -1.23 13.14 -11.13
CA ASN A 75 -2.32 13.92 -11.70
C ASN A 75 -3.54 13.94 -10.77
N PHE A 76 -3.38 14.50 -9.56
CA PHE A 76 -4.41 14.45 -8.51
C PHE A 76 -5.67 15.24 -8.88
N THR A 77 -5.54 16.32 -9.65
CA THR A 77 -6.67 17.17 -10.05
C THR A 77 -7.30 16.78 -11.40
N GLY A 78 -6.69 15.87 -12.15
CA GLY A 78 -7.08 15.55 -13.53
C GLY A 78 -6.69 16.63 -14.55
N LYS A 79 -5.87 17.62 -14.16
CA LYS A 79 -5.50 18.79 -14.98
C LYS A 79 -4.01 18.89 -15.27
N GLY A 80 -3.21 17.89 -14.91
CA GLY A 80 -1.77 17.87 -15.08
C GLY A 80 -1.07 17.37 -13.83
N GLU A 81 0.27 17.32 -13.88
CA GLU A 81 1.07 16.90 -12.74
C GLU A 81 1.03 17.93 -11.61
N ASP A 82 0.79 17.40 -10.41
CA ASP A 82 0.71 18.09 -9.13
C ASP A 82 1.70 17.42 -8.18
N THR A 83 2.13 18.13 -7.13
CA THR A 83 3.03 17.58 -6.10
C THR A 83 2.32 17.56 -4.75
N LEU A 84 2.47 16.45 -4.03
CA LEU A 84 2.07 16.31 -2.63
C LEU A 84 3.30 16.08 -1.77
N LYS A 85 3.34 16.71 -0.60
CA LYS A 85 4.40 16.56 0.39
C LYS A 85 3.83 16.34 1.78
N ILE A 86 4.45 15.43 2.53
CA ILE A 86 4.17 15.21 3.94
C ILE A 86 4.79 16.30 4.80
N TYR A 87 4.03 16.73 5.80
CA TYR A 87 4.49 17.51 6.93
C TYR A 87 4.12 16.75 8.21
N ALA A 88 5.13 16.20 8.88
CA ALA A 88 4.94 15.51 10.16
C ALA A 88 4.82 16.52 11.31
N ALA A 89 3.83 16.34 12.20
CA ALA A 89 3.78 17.11 13.43
C ALA A 89 4.89 16.62 14.37
N ASN A 90 5.91 17.46 14.57
CA ASN A 90 7.04 17.22 15.47
C ASN A 90 6.58 17.17 16.92
N HIS A 91 6.13 16.05 17.47
CA HIS A 91 5.87 15.94 18.91
C HIS A 91 6.50 14.73 19.63
N TYR A 92 7.40 13.96 19.01
CA TYR A 92 8.14 12.92 19.73
C TYR A 92 9.62 12.90 19.38
N TYR A 93 10.43 13.67 20.14
CA TYR A 93 11.89 13.50 20.21
C TYR A 93 12.36 13.01 21.59
N GLN A 94 11.45 12.69 22.52
CA GLN A 94 11.84 12.24 23.86
C GLN A 94 11.17 10.92 24.20
N ILE A 95 11.98 9.85 24.15
CA ILE A 95 11.68 8.58 24.81
C ILE A 95 11.48 8.90 26.30
N GLY A 96 10.27 8.70 26.81
CA GLY A 96 9.94 8.95 28.23
C GLY A 96 8.82 9.97 28.49
N ASP A 97 8.16 10.50 27.46
CA ASP A 97 6.91 11.25 27.66
C ASP A 97 5.75 10.26 27.73
N GLU A 98 5.47 9.77 28.94
CA GLU A 98 4.52 8.69 29.23
C GLU A 98 3.05 9.15 29.21
N HIS A 99 2.78 10.41 28.89
CA HIS A 99 1.43 10.98 28.93
C HIS A 99 0.79 10.88 27.54
N PHE A 100 0.34 9.65 27.23
CA PHE A 100 -0.66 9.42 26.19
C PHE A 100 -1.99 9.99 26.69
N ASP A 101 -2.23 11.27 26.41
CA ASP A 101 -3.54 11.87 26.67
C ASP A 101 -4.50 11.38 25.57
N GLU A 102 -5.33 10.39 25.87
CA GLU A 102 -6.37 9.88 24.96
C GLU A 102 -7.31 10.99 24.48
N ASP A 103 -7.42 12.07 25.26
CA ASP A 103 -8.24 13.24 24.96
C ASP A 103 -7.56 14.21 23.97
N GLU A 104 -6.23 14.19 23.82
CA GLU A 104 -5.47 14.95 22.82
C GLU A 104 -4.98 14.06 21.69
N LYS A 105 -5.91 13.63 20.81
CA LYS A 105 -5.61 12.94 19.55
C LYS A 105 -4.79 13.78 18.56
N ILE A 106 -3.57 14.24 18.88
CA ILE A 106 -2.82 15.19 18.04
C ILE A 106 -1.43 14.66 17.68
N HIS A 107 -1.43 13.63 16.83
CA HIS A 107 -0.36 13.43 15.85
C HIS A 107 -0.88 13.92 14.49
N HIS A 108 -0.97 15.23 14.29
CA HIS A 108 -1.47 15.80 13.03
C HIS A 108 -0.36 15.92 11.99
N SER A 109 0.05 14.78 11.43
CA SER A 109 0.73 14.83 10.14
C SER A 109 -0.28 15.26 9.08
N TYR A 110 0.16 15.97 8.05
CA TYR A 110 -0.72 16.37 6.96
C TYR A 110 0.01 16.33 5.62
N ILE A 111 -0.78 16.17 4.57
CA ILE A 111 -0.34 16.22 3.18
C ILE A 111 -0.72 17.59 2.63
N PHE A 112 0.26 18.28 2.05
CA PHE A 112 0.12 19.61 1.49
C PHE A 112 0.55 19.63 0.03
N SER A 113 -0.11 20.49 -0.75
CA SER A 113 0.27 20.84 -2.11
C SER A 113 0.38 22.35 -2.26
N SER A 114 1.31 22.81 -3.09
CA SER A 114 1.33 24.21 -3.54
C SER A 114 0.23 24.52 -4.55
N ASN A 115 -0.45 23.52 -5.12
CA ASN A 115 -1.60 23.76 -5.99
C ASN A 115 -2.83 24.18 -5.14
N PRO A 116 -3.38 25.40 -5.32
CA PRO A 116 -4.50 25.89 -4.51
C PRO A 116 -5.82 25.13 -4.72
N HIS A 117 -5.92 24.25 -5.72
CA HIS A 117 -7.07 23.40 -5.96
C HIS A 117 -7.02 22.06 -5.22
N ILE A 118 -5.90 21.75 -4.56
CA ILE A 118 -5.75 20.58 -3.72
C ILE A 118 -5.81 21.04 -2.25
N PRO A 119 -6.90 20.74 -1.52
CA PRO A 119 -6.96 21.07 -0.10
C PRO A 119 -5.95 20.23 0.69
N GLN A 120 -5.54 20.73 1.85
CA GLN A 120 -4.76 19.94 2.80
C GLN A 120 -5.52 18.69 3.22
N LEU A 121 -4.81 17.57 3.33
CA LEU A 121 -5.33 16.32 3.91
C LEU A 121 -4.67 16.08 5.27
N ASN A 122 -5.47 16.12 6.33
CA ASN A 122 -4.99 15.75 7.66
C ASN A 122 -4.95 14.23 7.78
N LEU A 123 -3.81 13.72 8.25
CA LEU A 123 -3.61 12.31 8.56
C LEU A 123 -3.76 12.11 10.05
N TYR A 124 -4.68 11.23 10.42
CA TYR A 124 -4.87 10.78 11.80
C TYR A 124 -4.10 9.48 12.01
N TYR A 125 -3.58 9.23 13.22
CA TYR A 125 -2.88 7.99 13.57
C TYR A 125 -1.62 7.70 12.73
N ASN A 126 -0.78 8.72 12.54
CA ASN A 126 0.42 8.62 11.70
C ASN A 126 1.61 9.34 12.33
N ILE A 127 2.48 8.57 12.99
CA ILE A 127 3.72 9.08 13.60
C ILE A 127 4.80 9.30 12.54
N LEU A 128 4.87 8.42 11.53
CA LEU A 128 5.88 8.45 10.46
C LEU A 128 5.23 8.13 9.10
N PRO A 129 4.29 8.95 8.61
CA PRO A 129 3.62 8.65 7.36
C PRO A 129 4.59 8.68 6.17
N SER A 130 4.31 7.84 5.18
CA SER A 130 4.87 7.91 3.84
C SER A 130 3.74 7.87 2.82
N LEU A 131 3.98 8.41 1.63
CA LEU A 131 3.01 8.44 0.53
C LEU A 131 3.36 7.37 -0.49
N VAL A 132 2.33 6.76 -1.04
CA VAL A 132 2.43 5.90 -2.22
C VAL A 132 1.66 6.57 -3.34
N ASN A 133 2.31 6.73 -4.50
CA ASN A 133 1.60 7.08 -5.73
C ASN A 133 0.97 5.80 -6.31
N GLU A 134 -0.32 5.63 -6.11
CA GLU A 134 -1.06 4.45 -6.55
C GLU A 134 -1.45 4.48 -8.04
N GLY A 135 -1.16 5.59 -8.74
CA GLY A 135 -1.63 5.80 -10.10
C GLY A 135 -3.14 5.97 -10.19
N ASP A 136 -3.71 5.74 -11.38
CA ASP A 136 -5.16 5.81 -11.63
C ASP A 136 -5.79 4.43 -11.38
N LEU A 137 -6.13 4.16 -10.12
CA LEU A 137 -6.62 2.86 -9.66
C LEU A 137 -8.02 2.55 -10.18
N ASP A 138 -8.90 3.56 -10.21
CA ASP A 138 -10.30 3.38 -10.60
C ASP A 138 -10.59 3.76 -12.06
N GLY A 139 -9.60 4.22 -12.82
CA GLY A 139 -9.76 4.61 -14.23
C GLY A 139 -10.58 5.90 -14.41
N ASN A 140 -10.54 6.82 -13.44
CA ASN A 140 -11.20 8.12 -13.53
C ASN A 140 -10.30 9.21 -14.16
N GLY A 141 -9.03 8.90 -14.43
CA GLY A 141 -8.05 9.81 -15.03
C GLY A 141 -7.32 10.69 -14.03
N THR A 142 -7.46 10.44 -12.73
CA THR A 142 -6.72 11.10 -11.64
C THR A 142 -5.80 10.11 -10.95
N THR A 143 -4.88 10.62 -10.13
CA THR A 143 -3.98 9.77 -9.33
C THR A 143 -4.52 9.60 -7.91
N GLU A 144 -4.54 8.37 -7.44
CA GLU A 144 -4.81 8.01 -6.04
C GLU A 144 -3.55 8.05 -5.18
N VAL A 145 -3.75 8.29 -3.88
CA VAL A 145 -2.70 8.41 -2.88
C VAL A 145 -2.89 7.36 -1.81
N GLY A 146 -1.89 6.50 -1.65
CA GLY A 146 -1.85 5.51 -0.59
C GLY A 146 -1.10 6.00 0.65
N VAL A 147 -1.60 5.64 1.83
CA VAL A 147 -0.96 5.91 3.13
C VAL A 147 -1.21 4.72 4.05
N LEU A 148 -0.13 4.13 4.57
CA LEU A 148 -0.23 3.18 5.67
C LEU A 148 -0.31 3.95 6.98
N ASP A 149 -1.26 3.59 7.86
CA ASP A 149 -1.23 4.08 9.24
C ASP A 149 0.09 3.67 9.91
N THR A 150 0.60 4.46 10.86
CA THR A 150 1.90 4.18 11.48
C THR A 150 1.87 4.34 13.00
N TRP A 151 2.50 3.39 13.70
CA TRP A 151 2.56 3.35 15.17
C TRP A 151 3.87 2.72 15.70
N MET A 152 4.16 2.90 16.98
CA MET A 152 5.42 2.42 17.59
C MET A 152 5.37 0.96 18.10
N THR A 153 4.22 0.46 18.56
CA THR A 153 4.17 -0.76 19.39
C THR A 153 3.32 -1.91 18.84
N SER A 154 2.09 -1.65 18.35
CA SER A 154 1.26 -2.65 17.65
C SER A 154 1.77 -2.83 16.21
N SER A 155 1.48 -3.94 15.52
CA SER A 155 1.71 -4.10 14.06
C SER A 155 0.42 -4.19 13.23
N CYS A 156 -0.76 -4.07 13.87
CA CYS A 156 -2.02 -3.97 13.15
C CYS A 156 -2.07 -2.61 12.46
N ARG A 157 -2.15 -2.59 11.13
CA ARG A 157 -2.23 -1.36 10.34
C ARG A 157 -3.35 -1.43 9.33
N MET A 158 -3.96 -0.28 9.10
CA MET A 158 -4.84 -0.07 7.96
C MET A 158 -4.08 0.69 6.89
N TYR A 159 -4.30 0.31 5.64
CA TYR A 159 -3.85 1.05 4.49
C TYR A 159 -5.00 1.83 3.88
N ARG A 160 -4.82 3.13 3.71
CA ARG A 160 -5.83 4.08 3.27
C ARG A 160 -5.49 4.56 1.87
N ILE A 161 -6.48 4.54 0.98
CA ILE A 161 -6.35 5.04 -0.38
C ILE A 161 -7.25 6.26 -0.52
N TYR A 162 -6.64 7.41 -0.76
CA TYR A 162 -7.29 8.69 -0.93
C TYR A 162 -7.43 9.05 -2.41
N THR A 163 -8.53 9.68 -2.77
CA THR A 163 -8.76 10.28 -4.09
C THR A 163 -9.34 11.68 -3.93
N LEU A 164 -8.98 12.59 -4.82
CA LEU A 164 -9.46 13.98 -4.78
C LEU A 164 -10.71 14.11 -5.65
N LYS A 165 -11.88 14.13 -5.03
CA LYS A 165 -13.16 14.19 -5.73
C LYS A 165 -13.89 15.49 -5.43
N ASN A 166 -14.22 16.23 -6.49
CA ASN A 166 -14.94 17.51 -6.38
C ASN A 166 -14.26 18.50 -5.41
N GLY A 167 -12.92 18.54 -5.42
CA GLY A 167 -12.13 19.44 -4.56
C GLY A 167 -12.11 19.02 -3.08
N ARG A 168 -12.41 17.75 -2.76
CA ARG A 168 -12.34 17.20 -1.40
C ARG A 168 -11.70 15.83 -1.40
N TRP A 169 -10.93 15.54 -0.37
CA TRP A 169 -10.38 14.22 -0.14
C TRP A 169 -11.46 13.28 0.38
N VAL A 170 -11.51 12.09 -0.22
CA VAL A 170 -12.36 10.97 0.20
C VAL A 170 -11.51 9.70 0.15
N TYR A 171 -11.91 8.68 0.90
CA TYR A 171 -11.35 7.36 0.68
C TYR A 171 -11.92 6.77 -0.61
N LEU A 172 -11.07 6.21 -1.46
CA LEU A 172 -11.53 5.53 -2.67
C LEU A 172 -12.43 4.35 -2.33
N ILE A 173 -12.03 3.59 -1.31
CA ILE A 173 -12.65 2.37 -0.79
C ILE A 173 -12.52 2.34 0.74
N GLU A 174 -13.09 1.33 1.39
CA GLU A 174 -12.83 1.10 2.82
C GLU A 174 -11.33 0.85 3.08
N PRO A 175 -10.78 1.31 4.23
CA PRO A 175 -9.40 1.03 4.60
C PRO A 175 -9.10 -0.47 4.57
N ILE A 176 -7.92 -0.81 4.06
CA ILE A 176 -7.49 -2.19 3.87
C ILE A 176 -6.77 -2.65 5.13
N ASP A 177 -7.26 -3.72 5.74
CA ASP A 177 -6.57 -4.38 6.83
C ASP A 177 -5.27 -5.06 6.38
N THR A 178 -4.18 -4.75 7.07
CA THR A 178 -2.85 -5.31 6.78
C THR A 178 -2.23 -5.89 8.04
N ALA A 179 -1.99 -7.19 8.00
CA ALA A 179 -1.06 -7.87 8.88
C ALA A 179 0.35 -7.76 8.29
N GLU A 180 1.33 -7.90 9.16
CA GLU A 180 2.74 -7.73 8.82
C GLU A 180 3.23 -8.71 7.75
N ASN A 181 2.73 -9.96 7.75
CA ASN A 181 3.04 -10.92 6.71
C ASN A 181 2.53 -10.50 5.31
N LEU A 182 1.44 -9.72 5.22
CA LEU A 182 1.01 -9.13 3.95
C LEU A 182 1.97 -8.02 3.54
N ARG A 183 2.34 -7.12 4.47
CA ARG A 183 3.24 -6.01 4.17
C ARG A 183 4.64 -6.47 3.76
N ALA A 184 5.14 -7.54 4.37
CA ALA A 184 6.42 -8.16 4.03
C ALA A 184 6.39 -9.01 2.74
N SER A 185 5.22 -9.24 2.14
CA SER A 185 5.07 -10.19 1.02
C SER A 185 5.64 -9.69 -0.32
N GLY A 186 5.90 -8.38 -0.45
CA GLY A 186 6.28 -7.74 -1.72
C GLY A 186 5.11 -7.53 -2.68
N LEU A 187 3.87 -7.76 -2.25
CA LEU A 187 2.68 -7.49 -3.04
C LEU A 187 2.20 -6.04 -2.87
N GLU A 188 1.85 -5.37 -3.97
CA GLU A 188 1.11 -4.10 -3.91
C GLU A 188 -0.29 -4.34 -3.32
N LEU A 189 -0.73 -3.45 -2.43
CA LEU A 189 -2.02 -3.59 -1.74
C LEU A 189 -3.22 -3.26 -2.62
N ALA A 190 -3.03 -2.42 -3.65
CA ALA A 190 -4.05 -2.11 -4.64
C ALA A 190 -3.44 -2.05 -6.05
N GLU A 191 -4.24 -2.41 -7.05
CA GLU A 191 -3.87 -2.34 -8.46
C GLU A 191 -5.08 -1.96 -9.32
N ALA A 192 -4.82 -1.22 -10.39
CA ALA A 192 -5.83 -0.93 -11.41
C ALA A 192 -6.26 -2.21 -12.13
N THR A 193 -7.57 -2.36 -12.36
CA THR A 193 -8.09 -3.52 -13.10
C THR A 193 -8.21 -3.29 -14.61
N GLY A 194 -8.07 -2.04 -15.06
CA GLY A 194 -8.43 -1.61 -16.41
C GLY A 194 -9.95 -1.48 -16.64
N ILE A 195 -10.78 -1.86 -15.65
CA ILE A 195 -12.23 -1.66 -15.68
C ILE A 195 -12.57 -0.43 -14.85
N LYS A 196 -13.22 0.55 -15.48
CA LYS A 196 -13.60 1.79 -14.81
C LYS A 196 -14.45 1.53 -13.55
N GLY A 197 -14.05 2.17 -12.45
CA GLY A 197 -14.68 2.06 -11.13
C GLY A 197 -14.36 0.77 -10.37
N LYS A 198 -13.43 -0.06 -10.86
CA LYS A 198 -13.06 -1.33 -10.24
C LYS A 198 -11.58 -1.37 -9.88
N VAL A 199 -11.29 -1.73 -8.64
CA VAL A 199 -9.94 -1.76 -8.07
C VAL A 199 -9.69 -3.17 -7.55
N LYS A 200 -8.52 -3.73 -7.86
CA LYS A 200 -8.07 -4.98 -7.24
C LYS A 200 -7.40 -4.61 -5.93
N ILE A 201 -7.76 -5.28 -4.84
CA ILE A 201 -7.15 -5.09 -3.52
C ILE A 201 -6.64 -6.40 -2.94
N ARG A 202 -5.66 -6.30 -2.06
CA ARG A 202 -5.16 -7.39 -1.23
C ARG A 202 -5.27 -7.00 0.23
N TYR A 203 -5.79 -7.89 1.06
CA TYR A 203 -6.07 -7.60 2.45
C TYR A 203 -5.79 -8.82 3.35
N SER A 204 -5.67 -8.53 4.63
CA SER A 204 -5.50 -9.52 5.70
C SER A 204 -6.85 -9.92 6.27
N ASP A 205 -7.17 -11.20 6.16
CA ASP A 205 -8.41 -11.79 6.66
C ASP A 205 -8.33 -12.04 8.17
N TYR A 206 -8.69 -11.04 8.95
CA TYR A 206 -8.67 -11.12 10.42
C TYR A 206 -9.78 -12.01 11.01
N ASP A 207 -10.80 -12.37 10.21
CA ASP A 207 -11.81 -13.35 10.60
C ASP A 207 -11.30 -14.80 10.55
N ALA A 208 -10.13 -15.04 9.95
CA ALA A 208 -9.54 -16.37 9.88
C ALA A 208 -9.08 -16.86 11.27
N PRO A 209 -9.20 -18.17 11.57
CA PRO A 209 -8.67 -18.73 12.81
C PRO A 209 -7.17 -18.42 12.96
N LEU A 210 -6.78 -17.99 14.17
CA LEU A 210 -5.40 -17.63 14.53
C LEU A 210 -4.85 -16.38 13.84
N ALA A 211 -5.69 -15.57 13.18
CA ALA A 211 -5.26 -14.29 12.64
C ALA A 211 -4.85 -13.32 13.76
N CYS A 212 -3.74 -12.63 13.55
CA CYS A 212 -3.22 -11.59 14.43
C CYS A 212 -2.42 -10.56 13.61
N CYS A 213 -2.03 -9.45 14.24
CA CYS A 213 -1.33 -8.35 13.57
C CYS A 213 -0.06 -8.80 12.81
N ALA A 214 0.64 -9.82 13.32
CA ALA A 214 1.84 -10.35 12.67
C ALA A 214 1.52 -11.29 11.51
N LYS A 215 0.36 -11.97 11.56
CA LYS A 215 0.01 -13.01 10.59
C LYS A 215 -1.49 -13.19 10.44
N ALA A 216 -1.98 -12.96 9.23
CA ALA A 216 -3.33 -13.29 8.80
C ALA A 216 -3.32 -13.98 7.42
N ALA A 217 -4.41 -14.63 7.06
CA ALA A 217 -4.55 -15.15 5.70
C ALA A 217 -4.62 -13.98 4.70
N ILE A 218 -3.81 -14.02 3.66
CA ILE A 218 -3.82 -13.00 2.60
C ILE A 218 -4.91 -13.36 1.59
N LYS A 219 -5.83 -12.44 1.34
CA LYS A 219 -6.87 -12.56 0.33
C LYS A 219 -6.74 -11.43 -0.69
N ASP A 220 -7.22 -11.69 -1.90
CA ASP A 220 -7.41 -10.65 -2.91
C ASP A 220 -8.86 -10.63 -3.43
N THR A 221 -9.31 -9.47 -3.87
CA THR A 221 -10.66 -9.29 -4.42
C THR A 221 -10.71 -8.06 -5.33
N ILE A 222 -11.79 -7.94 -6.10
CA ILE A 222 -12.08 -6.75 -6.90
C ILE A 222 -13.27 -6.03 -6.25
N VAL A 223 -13.06 -4.78 -5.86
CA VAL A 223 -14.07 -3.92 -5.24
C VAL A 223 -14.51 -2.82 -6.18
N THR A 224 -15.65 -2.21 -5.87
CA THR A 224 -16.11 -0.99 -6.56
C THR A 224 -15.64 0.22 -5.77
N ALA A 225 -15.07 1.22 -6.46
CA ALA A 225 -14.74 2.50 -5.83
C ALA A 225 -16.02 3.14 -5.24
N SER A 226 -16.00 3.43 -3.94
CA SER A 226 -17.16 3.87 -3.16
C SER A 226 -17.08 5.35 -2.74
N TYR A 227 -15.91 5.98 -2.78
CA TYR A 227 -15.71 7.41 -2.52
C TYR A 227 -16.28 7.86 -1.16
N LEU A 228 -15.80 7.22 -0.09
CA LEU A 228 -16.30 7.38 1.26
C LEU A 228 -15.82 8.70 1.89
N PRO A 229 -16.70 9.49 2.52
CA PRO A 229 -16.28 10.64 3.31
C PRO A 229 -15.29 10.21 4.41
N ILE A 230 -14.28 11.04 4.66
CA ILE A 230 -13.26 10.72 5.68
C ILE A 230 -13.88 10.78 7.08
N GLU A 231 -14.77 11.75 7.31
CA GLU A 231 -15.37 12.02 8.63
C GLU A 231 -16.36 10.94 9.08
N SER A 232 -16.89 10.12 8.16
CA SER A 232 -17.80 9.02 8.52
C SER A 232 -17.09 7.83 9.16
N LEU A 233 -15.77 7.71 8.99
CA LEU A 233 -14.99 6.56 9.47
C LEU A 233 -14.06 6.90 10.65
N LEU A 234 -14.13 8.13 11.17
CA LEU A 234 -13.35 8.58 12.34
C LEU A 234 -14.16 8.49 13.66
N LYS A 235 -15.37 7.94 13.62
CA LYS A 235 -16.32 7.92 14.74
C LYS A 235 -16.36 6.62 15.54
N ASP A 236 -15.51 5.66 15.20
CA ASP A 236 -15.42 4.37 15.88
C ASP A 236 -14.12 4.28 16.70
#